data_AF-A0A7C3V3F1-F1
#
_entry.id   AF-A0A7C3V3F1-F1
#
_cell.length_a   1.000
_cell.length_b   1.000
_cell.length_c   1.000
_cell.angle_alpha   90.00
_cell.angle_beta   90.00
_cell.angle_gamma   90.00
#
_symmetry.space_group_name_H-M   'P 1'
#
loop_
_entity.id
_entity.type
_entity.pdbx_description
1 polymer ?
#
loop_
_entity_poly.entity_id
_entity_poly.type
_entity_poly.pdbx_seq_one_letter_code
_entity_poly.pdbx_strand_id
1 'polypeptide(L)'
;MDVLLHICCAPCSIYPVKALREEGFNVIGLFYNPNIHPYAEFQRRREIVLSYSKIALLPVHFDDDYDLKTCLKGMMEAEQRCLFCYEMRMRRLCEKGQKLGIERVSTTLLYSKFQRHEEIRSVGERVSKDYGIIFLYRDFRKGWRQGVDESRRLNMYRQSYCGCIFSEFERFGR
;
A
#
# COMPACT_ATOMS: atom_id res chain seq x y z
N MET A 1 3.66 16.30 12.99
CA MET A 1 2.56 16.31 12.00
C MET A 1 2.22 14.88 11.65
N ASP A 2 0.95 14.52 11.55
CA ASP A 2 0.54 13.15 11.25
C ASP A 2 0.49 12.88 9.73
N VAL A 3 0.82 11.64 9.34
CA VAL A 3 0.65 11.14 7.98
C VAL A 3 0.05 9.74 8.01
N LEU A 4 -1.00 9.52 7.23
CA LEU A 4 -1.60 8.20 7.05
C LEU A 4 -0.96 7.52 5.84
N LEU A 5 -0.27 6.41 6.08
CA LEU A 5 0.44 5.63 5.08
C LEU A 5 -0.36 4.38 4.70
N HIS A 6 -0.84 4.29 3.47
CA HIS A 6 -1.36 3.03 2.93
C HIS A 6 -0.23 1.99 2.82
N ILE A 7 -0.47 0.80 3.36
CA ILE A 7 0.45 -0.33 3.39
C ILE A 7 -0.13 -1.48 2.57
N CYS A 8 0.50 -1.82 1.45
CA CYS A 8 0.11 -2.98 0.64
C CYS A 8 0.73 -4.30 1.15
N CYS A 9 1.87 -4.21 1.85
CA CYS A 9 2.65 -5.33 2.36
C CYS A 9 3.66 -4.84 3.41
N ALA A 10 4.06 -5.68 4.37
CA ALA A 10 5.04 -5.29 5.39
C ALA A 10 6.45 -4.99 4.83
N PRO A 11 7.04 -5.81 3.91
CA PRO A 11 8.34 -5.46 3.33
C PRO A 11 8.35 -4.11 2.61
N CYS A 12 7.20 -3.69 2.09
CA CYS A 12 7.01 -2.46 1.35
C CYS A 12 6.97 -1.23 2.25
N SER A 13 6.63 -1.40 3.54
CA SER A 13 6.51 -0.30 4.49
C SER A 13 7.79 0.01 5.24
N ILE A 14 8.78 -0.89 5.23
CA ILE A 14 10.02 -0.74 6.00
C ILE A 14 10.70 0.62 5.75
N TYR A 15 11.11 0.86 4.50
CA TYR A 15 11.80 2.09 4.16
C TYR A 15 10.88 3.32 4.19
N PRO A 16 9.65 3.30 3.64
CA PRO A 16 8.73 4.45 3.74
C PRO A 16 8.46 4.92 5.16
N VAL A 17 8.23 3.99 6.11
CA VAL A 17 8.00 4.34 7.53
C VAL A 17 9.23 5.01 8.12
N LYS A 18 10.42 4.46 7.87
CA LYS A 18 11.69 5.05 8.32
C LYS A 18 11.89 6.46 7.75
N ALA A 19 11.79 6.61 6.43
CA ALA A 19 12.03 7.88 5.76
C ALA A 19 11.05 8.98 6.21
N LEU A 20 9.76 8.66 6.36
CA LEU A 20 8.77 9.63 6.84
C LEU A 20 9.01 10.03 8.30
N ARG A 21 9.45 9.11 9.15
CA ARG A 21 9.82 9.43 10.54
C ARG A 21 11.07 10.31 10.61
N GLU A 22 12.07 10.05 9.76
CA GLU A 22 13.26 10.90 9.64
C GLU A 22 12.93 12.32 9.15
N GLU A 23 11.85 12.48 8.36
CA GLU A 23 11.28 13.79 8.00
C GLU A 23 10.45 14.44 9.12
N GLY A 24 10.32 13.81 10.30
CA GLY A 24 9.60 14.34 11.46
C GLY A 24 8.09 14.06 11.47
N PHE A 25 7.59 13.19 10.62
CA PHE A 25 6.19 12.79 10.63
C PHE A 25 5.89 11.72 11.68
N ASN A 26 4.73 11.84 12.33
CA ASN A 26 4.13 10.75 13.06
C ASN A 26 3.34 9.88 12.07
N VAL A 27 3.86 8.68 11.81
CA VAL A 27 3.34 7.79 10.77
C VAL A 27 2.30 6.86 11.37
N ILE A 28 1.11 6.85 10.77
CA ILE A 28 0.02 5.92 11.07
C ILE A 28 -0.22 5.06 9.82
N GLY A 29 -0.31 3.75 9.96
CA GLY A 29 -0.54 2.83 8.85
C GLY A 29 -2.01 2.55 8.58
N LEU A 30 -2.34 2.28 7.32
CA LEU A 30 -3.59 1.67 6.89
C LEU A 30 -3.28 0.45 6.02
N PHE A 31 -3.60 -0.75 6.48
CA PHE A 31 -3.60 -1.94 5.63
C PHE A 31 -4.97 -2.07 4.96
N TYR A 32 -5.01 -1.93 3.64
CA TYR A 32 -6.22 -2.12 2.84
C TYR A 32 -5.86 -2.58 1.44
N ASN A 33 -6.30 -3.77 1.06
CA ASN A 33 -6.10 -4.29 -0.30
C ASN A 33 -7.02 -5.50 -0.58
N PRO A 34 -8.29 -5.26 -0.98
CA PRO A 34 -9.24 -6.35 -1.27
C PRO A 34 -8.87 -7.17 -2.52
N ASN A 35 -7.87 -6.72 -3.28
CA ASN A 35 -7.41 -7.37 -4.50
C ASN A 35 -6.34 -8.44 -4.25
N ILE A 36 -5.94 -8.72 -3.01
CA ILE A 36 -4.94 -9.78 -2.76
C ILE A 36 -5.61 -11.14 -2.91
N HIS A 37 -5.16 -11.94 -3.86
CA HIS A 37 -5.63 -13.28 -4.15
C HIS A 37 -4.45 -14.26 -4.14
N PRO A 38 -4.64 -15.51 -3.66
CA PRO A 38 -5.84 -16.01 -2.97
C PRO A 38 -6.03 -15.37 -1.59
N TYR A 39 -7.19 -15.60 -0.96
CA TYR A 39 -7.46 -15.09 0.39
C TYR A 39 -6.40 -15.50 1.43
N ALA A 40 -5.77 -16.67 1.25
CA ALA A 40 -4.63 -17.09 2.06
C ALA A 40 -3.44 -16.11 1.99
N GLU A 41 -3.15 -15.54 0.81
CA GLU A 41 -2.12 -14.50 0.67
C GLU A 41 -2.57 -13.19 1.35
N PHE A 42 -3.86 -12.84 1.30
CA PHE A 42 -4.39 -11.66 2.01
C PHE A 42 -4.15 -11.79 3.51
N GLN A 43 -4.56 -12.92 4.10
CA GLN A 43 -4.37 -13.22 5.51
C GLN A 43 -2.88 -13.21 5.89
N ARG A 44 -2.04 -13.88 5.09
CA ARG A 44 -0.60 -13.90 5.32
C ARG A 44 -0.01 -12.49 5.34
N ARG A 45 -0.31 -11.65 4.34
CA ARG A 45 0.20 -10.27 4.29
C ARG A 45 -0.29 -9.43 5.47
N ARG A 46 -1.56 -9.59 5.84
CA ARG A 46 -2.18 -8.92 7.00
C ARG A 46 -1.45 -9.27 8.29
N GLU A 47 -1.23 -10.56 8.56
CA GLU A 47 -0.53 -11.06 9.75
C GLU A 47 0.89 -10.52 9.84
N ILE A 48 1.63 -10.51 8.72
CA ILE A 48 3.00 -9.98 8.72
C ILE A 48 3.01 -8.47 8.96
N VAL A 49 2.04 -7.72 8.43
CA VAL A 49 1.88 -6.30 8.75
C VAL A 49 1.60 -6.10 10.24
N LEU A 50 0.79 -6.97 10.86
CA LEU A 50 0.53 -6.94 12.30
C LEU A 50 1.77 -7.28 13.13
N SER A 51 2.58 -8.27 12.72
CA SER A 51 3.83 -8.58 13.40
C SER A 51 4.83 -7.43 13.25
N TYR A 52 4.96 -6.89 12.05
CA TYR A 52 5.85 -5.77 11.76
C TYR A 52 5.43 -4.49 12.49
N SER A 53 4.13 -4.23 12.63
CA SER A 53 3.63 -3.03 13.31
C SER A 53 4.06 -2.99 14.78
N LYS A 54 4.11 -4.15 15.45
CA LYS A 54 4.64 -4.27 16.81
C LYS A 54 6.14 -4.00 16.89
N ILE A 55 6.91 -4.58 15.96
CA ILE A 55 8.37 -4.40 15.90
C ILE A 55 8.73 -2.93 15.62
N ALA A 56 8.02 -2.32 14.67
CA ALA A 56 8.27 -0.95 14.24
C ALA A 56 7.59 0.10 15.13
N LEU A 57 6.86 -0.29 16.18
CA LEU A 57 6.02 0.60 16.99
C LEU A 57 5.15 1.51 16.10
N LEU A 58 4.50 0.91 15.10
CA LEU A 58 3.70 1.59 14.10
C LEU A 58 2.21 1.34 14.40
N PRO A 59 1.42 2.35 14.77
CA PRO A 59 -0.03 2.21 14.82
C PRO A 59 -0.56 1.87 13.42
N VAL A 60 -1.35 0.80 13.29
CA VAL A 60 -1.92 0.39 11.99
C VAL A 60 -3.42 0.14 12.14
N HIS A 61 -4.21 0.79 11.30
CA HIS A 61 -5.59 0.42 11.06
C HIS A 61 -5.65 -0.72 10.04
N PHE A 62 -6.30 -1.81 10.40
CA PHE A 62 -6.58 -2.92 9.50
C PHE A 62 -7.99 -2.76 8.98
N ASP A 63 -8.09 -2.60 7.67
CA ASP A 63 -9.36 -2.57 6.96
C ASP A 63 -9.56 -3.92 6.28
N ASP A 64 -10.27 -4.78 6.99
CA ASP A 64 -10.48 -6.18 6.62
C ASP A 64 -11.63 -6.36 5.62
N ASP A 65 -12.13 -5.26 5.05
CA ASP A 65 -13.07 -5.28 3.94
C ASP A 65 -12.42 -5.90 2.70
N TYR A 66 -12.76 -7.17 2.46
CA TYR A 66 -12.27 -8.00 1.37
C TYR A 66 -13.38 -8.23 0.34
N ASP A 67 -13.95 -7.16 -0.20
CA ASP A 67 -14.92 -7.24 -1.31
C ASP A 67 -14.24 -7.60 -2.64
N LEU A 68 -13.86 -8.87 -2.74
CA LEU A 68 -13.21 -9.44 -3.92
C LEU A 68 -14.10 -9.35 -5.16
N LYS A 69 -15.41 -9.55 -5.02
CA LYS A 69 -16.33 -9.60 -6.18
C LYS A 69 -16.41 -8.24 -6.86
N THR A 70 -16.64 -7.18 -6.10
CA THR A 70 -16.68 -5.81 -6.63
C THR A 70 -15.32 -5.40 -7.18
N CYS A 71 -14.24 -5.73 -6.47
CA CYS A 71 -12.89 -5.43 -6.91
C CYS A 71 -12.56 -6.09 -8.25
N LEU A 72 -12.83 -7.40 -8.40
CA LEU A 72 -12.57 -8.14 -9.64
C LEU A 72 -13.43 -7.65 -10.79
N LYS A 73 -14.73 -7.41 -10.56
CA LYS A 73 -15.63 -6.87 -11.59
C LYS A 73 -15.09 -5.54 -12.13
N GLY A 74 -14.78 -4.60 -11.24
CA GLY A 74 -14.24 -3.30 -11.65
C GLY A 74 -12.89 -3.40 -12.36
N MET A 75 -12.03 -4.34 -11.96
CA MET A 75 -10.77 -4.59 -12.67
C MET A 75 -10.94 -5.18 -14.07
N MET A 76 -11.97 -6.02 -14.28
CA MET A 76 -12.26 -6.61 -15.59
C MET A 76 -12.92 -5.61 -16.54
N GLU A 77 -13.74 -4.71 -16.01
CA GLU A 77 -14.44 -3.67 -16.78
C GLU A 77 -13.54 -2.45 -17.08
N ALA A 78 -12.49 -2.23 -16.27
CA ALA A 78 -11.57 -1.13 -16.48
C ALA A 78 -10.66 -1.33 -17.69
N GLU A 79 -10.55 -0.31 -18.53
CA GLU A 79 -9.57 -0.25 -19.63
C GLU A 79 -8.13 -0.46 -19.11
N GLN A 80 -7.82 0.11 -17.95
CA GLN A 80 -6.54 -0.07 -17.27
C GLN A 80 -6.74 -0.56 -15.83
N ARG A 81 -6.72 -1.87 -15.64
CA ARG A 81 -6.94 -2.53 -14.34
C ARG A 81 -6.05 -2.01 -13.19
N CYS A 82 -4.79 -1.63 -13.48
CA CYS A 82 -3.86 -1.13 -12.46
C CYS A 82 -4.28 0.26 -11.96
N LEU A 83 -4.71 1.16 -12.86
CA LEU A 83 -5.22 2.48 -12.49
C LEU A 83 -6.45 2.35 -11.60
N PHE A 84 -7.39 1.48 -11.97
CA PHE A 84 -8.56 1.18 -11.13
C PHE A 84 -8.15 0.73 -9.72
N CYS A 85 -7.19 -0.20 -9.63
CA CYS A 85 -6.70 -0.71 -8.35
C CYS A 85 -6.02 0.37 -7.50
N TYR A 86 -5.23 1.25 -8.11
CA TYR A 86 -4.63 2.39 -7.41
C TYR A 86 -5.69 3.35 -6.91
N GLU A 87 -6.67 3.70 -7.74
CA GLU A 87 -7.74 4.63 -7.37
C GLU A 87 -8.58 4.10 -6.22
N MET A 88 -9.02 2.85 -6.29
CA MET A 88 -9.77 2.19 -5.22
C MET A 88 -9.02 2.26 -3.87
N ARG A 89 -7.71 1.96 -3.86
CA ARG A 89 -6.90 2.03 -2.64
C ARG A 89 -6.68 3.48 -2.17
N MET A 90 -6.48 4.43 -3.08
CA MET A 90 -6.27 5.84 -2.72
C MET A 90 -7.56 6.49 -2.19
N ARG A 91 -8.72 6.15 -2.75
CA ARG A 91 -10.03 6.62 -2.25
C ARG A 91 -10.24 6.15 -0.81
N ARG A 92 -10.04 4.86 -0.55
CA ARG A 92 -10.17 4.32 0.81
C ARG A 92 -9.19 4.96 1.79
N LEU A 93 -7.96 5.21 1.36
CA LEU A 93 -6.95 5.91 2.15
C LEU A 93 -7.39 7.34 2.50
N CYS A 94 -7.91 8.11 1.55
CA CYS A 94 -8.36 9.48 1.77
C CYS A 94 -9.62 9.52 2.65
N GLU A 95 -10.59 8.64 2.42
CA GLU A 95 -11.77 8.47 3.29
C GLU A 95 -11.37 8.19 4.74
N LYS A 96 -10.38 7.31 4.94
CA LYS A 96 -9.86 7.01 6.28
C LYS A 96 -9.13 8.21 6.87
N GLY A 97 -8.35 8.94 6.07
CA GLY A 97 -7.67 10.17 6.47
C GLY A 97 -8.65 11.22 7.01
N GLN A 98 -9.73 11.50 6.28
CA GLN A 98 -10.79 12.43 6.72
C GLN A 98 -11.43 11.99 8.03
N LYS A 99 -11.80 10.70 8.15
CA LYS A 99 -12.41 10.14 9.37
C LYS A 99 -11.51 10.25 10.60
N LEU A 100 -10.19 10.25 10.40
CA LEU A 100 -9.19 10.37 11.48
C LEU A 100 -8.73 11.80 11.72
N GLY A 101 -9.17 12.78 10.89
CA GLY A 101 -8.66 14.15 10.94
C GLY A 101 -7.20 14.29 10.46
N ILE A 102 -6.69 13.35 9.67
CA ILE A 102 -5.32 13.37 9.15
C ILE A 102 -5.31 14.01 7.75
N GLU A 103 -4.65 15.15 7.62
CA GLU A 103 -4.63 15.96 6.39
C GLU A 103 -3.63 15.48 5.32
N ARG A 104 -2.76 14.52 5.66
CA ARG A 104 -1.68 14.05 4.77
C ARG A 104 -1.73 12.56 4.60
N VAL A 105 -1.67 12.09 3.36
CA VAL A 105 -1.65 10.66 3.03
C VAL A 105 -0.49 10.31 2.12
N SER A 106 0.03 9.10 2.22
CA SER A 106 1.02 8.55 1.30
C SER A 106 0.83 7.04 1.11
N THR A 107 1.62 6.39 0.26
CA THR A 107 1.43 4.98 -0.06
C THR A 107 2.74 4.23 -0.25
N THR A 108 2.82 3.01 0.31
CA THR A 108 3.96 2.10 0.09
C THR A 108 4.06 1.60 -1.34
N LEU A 109 3.07 1.88 -2.21
CA LEU A 109 3.16 1.54 -3.63
C LEU A 109 4.31 2.29 -4.32
N LEU A 110 4.70 3.48 -3.80
CA LEU A 110 5.83 4.29 -4.27
C LEU A 110 7.21 3.71 -3.89
N TYR A 111 7.26 2.59 -3.16
CA TYR A 111 8.51 1.91 -2.82
C TYR A 111 8.99 0.95 -3.91
N SER A 112 8.06 0.28 -4.60
CA SER A 112 8.43 -0.79 -5.53
C SER A 112 8.89 -0.25 -6.88
N LYS A 113 10.04 -0.75 -7.34
CA LYS A 113 10.57 -0.46 -8.69
C LYS A 113 9.75 -1.07 -9.82
N PHE A 114 8.88 -2.04 -9.51
CA PHE A 114 8.03 -2.74 -10.47
C PHE A 114 6.64 -2.09 -10.62
N GLN A 115 6.31 -1.12 -9.77
CA GLN A 115 5.04 -0.42 -9.83
C GLN A 115 5.10 0.78 -10.79
N ARG A 116 3.95 1.14 -11.36
CA ARG A 116 3.84 2.27 -12.31
C ARG A 116 3.82 3.59 -11.53
N HIS A 117 5.01 4.08 -11.20
CA HIS A 117 5.20 5.14 -10.21
C HIS A 117 4.49 6.47 -10.56
N GLU A 118 4.61 6.92 -11.82
CA GLU A 118 3.95 8.15 -12.27
C GLU A 118 2.42 8.02 -12.28
N GLU A 119 1.89 6.85 -12.63
CA GLU A 119 0.46 6.57 -12.53
C GLU A 119 -0.03 6.63 -11.08
N ILE A 120 0.71 6.02 -10.15
CA ILE A 120 0.39 6.07 -8.71
C ILE A 120 0.40 7.52 -8.20
N ARG A 121 1.41 8.30 -8.60
CA ARG A 121 1.51 9.71 -8.24
C ARG A 121 0.30 10.49 -8.76
N SER A 122 0.00 10.36 -10.05
CA SER A 122 -1.12 11.06 -10.68
C SER A 122 -2.46 10.71 -10.03
N VAL A 123 -2.71 9.42 -9.77
CA VAL A 123 -3.90 8.96 -9.06
C VAL A 123 -3.95 9.50 -7.64
N GLY A 124 -2.84 9.47 -6.91
CA GLY A 124 -2.75 10.00 -5.55
C GLY A 124 -3.08 11.49 -5.47
N GLU A 125 -2.46 12.31 -6.33
CA GLU A 125 -2.68 13.75 -6.39
C GLU A 125 -4.13 14.09 -6.79
N ARG A 126 -4.68 13.39 -7.79
CA ARG A 126 -6.07 13.60 -8.23
C ARG A 126 -7.06 13.21 -7.14
N VAL A 127 -6.95 11.99 -6.60
CA VAL A 127 -7.91 11.49 -5.62
C VAL A 127 -7.81 12.31 -4.34
N SER A 128 -6.62 12.63 -3.83
CA SER A 128 -6.52 13.36 -2.56
C SER A 128 -7.15 14.76 -2.65
N LYS A 129 -7.10 15.40 -3.82
CA LYS A 129 -7.77 16.68 -4.08
C LYS A 129 -9.29 16.60 -3.89
N ASP A 130 -9.92 15.51 -4.35
CA ASP A 130 -11.38 15.29 -4.17
C ASP A 130 -11.79 15.25 -2.69
N TYR A 131 -10.87 14.85 -1.80
CA TYR A 131 -11.09 14.76 -0.36
C TYR A 131 -10.48 15.93 0.44
N GLY A 132 -9.89 16.94 -0.22
CA GLY A 132 -9.22 18.04 0.48
C GLY A 132 -8.01 17.59 1.31
N ILE A 133 -7.36 16.49 0.94
CA ILE A 133 -6.20 15.92 1.60
C ILE A 133 -4.95 16.14 0.74
N ILE A 134 -3.81 16.33 1.41
CA ILE A 134 -2.50 16.44 0.75
C ILE A 134 -1.94 15.04 0.48
N PHE A 135 -1.74 14.69 -0.78
CA PHE A 135 -0.95 13.53 -1.15
C PHE A 135 0.55 13.83 -0.99
N LEU A 136 1.16 13.27 0.05
CA LEU A 136 2.58 13.39 0.33
C LEU A 136 3.37 12.44 -0.56
N TYR A 137 3.63 12.88 -1.78
CA TYR A 137 4.47 12.14 -2.72
C TYR A 137 5.93 12.10 -2.26
N ARG A 138 6.51 10.90 -2.26
CA ARG A 138 7.94 10.63 -2.06
C ARG A 138 8.36 9.47 -2.95
N ASP A 139 9.47 9.63 -3.65
CA ASP A 139 10.10 8.51 -4.35
C ASP A 139 10.85 7.64 -3.34
N PHE A 140 10.20 6.57 -2.88
CA PHE A 140 10.77 5.63 -1.92
C PHE A 140 11.67 4.59 -2.59
N ARG A 141 11.77 4.55 -3.93
CA ARG A 141 12.62 3.60 -4.66
C ARG A 141 14.11 3.80 -4.34
N LYS A 142 14.50 5.00 -3.92
CA LYS A 142 15.87 5.31 -3.43
C LYS A 142 16.30 4.42 -2.26
N GLY A 143 15.36 3.97 -1.43
CA GLY A 143 15.59 3.09 -0.30
C GLY A 143 15.34 1.60 -0.56
N TRP A 144 15.12 1.21 -1.81
CA TRP A 144 14.78 -0.17 -2.18
C TRP A 144 15.74 -1.21 -1.61
N ARG A 145 17.06 -0.98 -1.74
CA ARG A 145 18.06 -1.94 -1.25
C ARG A 145 18.00 -2.07 0.27
N GLN A 146 17.89 -0.93 0.96
CA GLN A 146 17.81 -0.91 2.42
C GLN A 146 16.58 -1.67 2.94
N GLY A 147 15.40 -1.45 2.35
CA GLY A 147 14.20 -2.18 2.76
C GLY A 147 14.27 -3.67 2.42
N VAL A 148 14.91 -4.05 1.31
CA VAL A 148 15.17 -5.47 0.98
C VAL A 148 16.08 -6.13 2.02
N ASP A 149 17.21 -5.50 2.36
CA ASP A 149 18.18 -6.05 3.31
C ASP A 149 17.57 -6.16 4.72
N GLU A 150 16.82 -5.15 5.14
CA GLU A 150 16.12 -5.17 6.43
C GLU A 150 15.01 -6.23 6.47
N SER A 151 14.23 -6.39 5.40
CA SER A 151 13.22 -7.46 5.32
C SER A 151 13.84 -8.86 5.45
N ARG A 152 15.06 -9.06 4.92
CA ARG A 152 15.81 -10.32 5.08
C ARG A 152 16.32 -10.49 6.50
N ARG A 153 16.87 -9.42 7.09
CA ARG A 153 17.36 -9.41 8.48
C ARG A 153 16.25 -9.78 9.47
N LEU A 154 15.02 -9.34 9.22
CA LEU A 154 13.82 -9.66 10.00
C LEU A 154 13.18 -11.01 9.64
N ASN A 155 13.77 -11.77 8.71
CA ASN A 155 13.22 -13.03 8.17
C ASN A 155 11.75 -12.89 7.72
N MET A 156 11.42 -11.76 7.10
CA MET A 156 10.07 -11.41 6.70
C MET A 156 9.69 -12.15 5.42
N TYR A 157 8.47 -12.69 5.34
CA TYR A 157 7.95 -13.19 4.07
C TYR A 157 7.87 -12.08 3.03
N ARG A 158 8.36 -12.39 1.83
CA ARG A 158 8.39 -11.48 0.69
C ARG A 158 7.59 -12.09 -0.45
N GLN A 159 6.50 -11.42 -0.79
CA GLN A 159 5.70 -11.75 -1.95
C GLN A 159 6.47 -11.50 -3.25
N SER A 160 6.19 -12.34 -4.25
CA SER A 160 6.79 -12.29 -5.59
C SER A 160 5.89 -11.64 -6.66
N TYR A 161 4.76 -11.04 -6.24
CA TYR A 161 3.74 -10.48 -7.12
C TYR A 161 2.91 -9.40 -6.41
N CYS A 162 2.15 -8.60 -7.15
CA CYS A 162 1.44 -7.46 -6.57
C CYS A 162 0.27 -7.87 -5.65
N GLY A 163 -0.23 -9.10 -5.82
CA GLY A 163 -1.33 -9.67 -5.06
C GLY A 163 -2.55 -10.00 -5.92
N CYS A 164 -2.77 -9.35 -7.07
CA CYS A 164 -3.98 -9.63 -7.86
C CYS A 164 -3.89 -10.94 -8.65
N ILE A 165 -5.05 -11.53 -8.94
CA ILE A 165 -5.16 -12.77 -9.74
C ILE A 165 -4.46 -12.64 -11.10
N PHE A 166 -4.50 -11.46 -11.72
CA PHE A 166 -3.82 -11.21 -12.99
C PHE A 166 -2.30 -11.28 -12.85
N SER A 167 -1.74 -10.68 -11.79
CA SER A 167 -0.29 -10.71 -11.51
C SER A 167 0.17 -12.09 -11.04
N GLU A 168 -0.72 -12.89 -10.46
CA GLU A 168 -0.49 -14.30 -10.17
C GLU A 168 -0.47 -15.11 -11.46
N PHE A 169 -1.45 -14.91 -12.35
CA PHE A 169 -1.50 -15.55 -13.67
C PHE A 169 -0.27 -15.20 -14.51
N GLU A 170 0.16 -13.94 -14.56
CA GLU A 170 1.39 -13.54 -15.29
C GLU A 170 2.66 -14.27 -14.83
N ARG A 171 2.68 -14.83 -13.63
CA ARG A 171 3.83 -15.58 -13.12
C ARG A 171 3.82 -17.06 -13.49
N PHE A 172 2.65 -17.63 -13.73
CA PHE A 172 2.47 -19.08 -13.84
C PHE A 172 1.72 -19.52 -15.10
N GLY A 173 0.79 -18.70 -15.58
CA GLY A 173 0.05 -18.86 -16.83
C GLY A 173 1.03 -18.79 -17.99
N ARG A 174 1.21 -19.94 -18.64
CA ARG A 174 1.88 -20.06 -19.93
C ARG A 174 0.82 -19.95 -21.02
#